data_AF-A0A2S8RD99-F1
#
_entry.id   AF-A0A2S8RD99-F1
#
_cell.length_a   1.000
_cell.length_b   1.000
_cell.length_c   1.000
_cell.angle_alpha   90.00
_cell.angle_beta   90.00
_cell.angle_gamma   90.00
#
_symmetry.space_group_name_H-M   'P 1'
#
loop_
_entity.id
_entity.type
_entity.pdbx_description
1 polymer ?
#
loop_
_entity_poly.entity_id
_entity_poly.type
_entity_poly.pdbx_seq_one_letter_code
_entity_poly.pdbx_strand_id
1 'polypeptide(L)'
;MAYFFTGMWYNIRITLTPVDGKYQRTFKQQNSGDIQIKINSPMEIEYMQAREAARQGINRKDLYDKAVFPTDIDLQRFDYPIKSGYYFNPAGKYSFKVETVTYKPVPYDTQEHKDIVNAVINSFNYETDLMYINDYREAVNIKGELLPERGSTFSTRPGRLTARDNIGINGIELVTVLDRNSDESRYTKKVEEIYHEHISGGNTHEYWKMVMEGYEESNTLSSRDNYKYREYVKPGQKMYKITETTEVDIIINKDNINTFTHAHMPDGEYYIRVWMDNIDLGSSSHAYSSLGTLSGVMLDEMYITVKGSMYDD
;
A
#
# COMPACT_ATOMS: atom_id res chain seq x y z
N MET A 1 -30.44 -60.08 -55.99
CA MET A 1 -30.22 -58.91 -56.86
C MET A 1 -30.31 -57.67 -55.98
N ALA A 2 -29.20 -56.98 -55.78
CA ALA A 2 -29.11 -55.80 -54.93
C ALA A 2 -29.57 -54.55 -55.71
N TYR A 3 -30.47 -53.78 -55.12
CA TYR A 3 -30.89 -52.48 -55.64
C TYR A 3 -29.90 -51.41 -55.18
N PHE A 4 -29.28 -50.72 -56.14
CA PHE A 4 -28.52 -49.50 -55.88
C PHE A 4 -29.46 -48.30 -55.92
N PHE A 5 -29.60 -47.58 -54.81
CA PHE A 5 -30.19 -46.25 -54.80
C PHE A 5 -29.08 -45.22 -54.92
N THR A 6 -29.05 -44.51 -56.05
CA THR A 6 -28.24 -43.31 -56.25
C THR A 6 -28.91 -42.13 -55.55
N GLY A 7 -28.47 -41.82 -54.33
CA GLY A 7 -28.81 -40.56 -53.65
C GLY A 7 -27.90 -39.43 -54.13
N MET A 8 -28.46 -38.46 -54.87
CA MET A 8 -27.82 -37.18 -55.16
C MET A 8 -27.63 -36.41 -53.85
N TRP A 9 -26.38 -36.25 -53.41
CA TRP A 9 -26.04 -35.35 -52.32
C TRP A 9 -25.92 -33.92 -52.87
N TYR A 10 -26.96 -33.11 -52.67
CA TYR A 10 -26.83 -31.67 -52.86
C TYR A 10 -25.88 -31.12 -51.79
N ASN A 11 -24.65 -30.77 -52.19
CA ASN A 11 -23.76 -29.96 -51.37
C ASN A 11 -24.29 -28.52 -51.34
N ILE A 12 -25.18 -28.23 -50.39
CA ILE A 12 -25.59 -26.86 -50.08
C ILE A 12 -24.39 -26.16 -49.45
N ARG A 13 -23.69 -25.31 -50.21
CA ARG A 13 -22.72 -24.37 -49.65
C ARG A 13 -23.49 -23.26 -48.94
N ILE A 14 -23.55 -23.33 -47.61
CA ILE A 14 -24.07 -22.23 -46.78
C ILE A 14 -23.00 -21.13 -46.74
N THR A 15 -23.26 -20.00 -47.38
CA THR A 15 -22.43 -18.79 -47.24
C THR A 15 -22.89 -18.02 -46.01
N LEU A 16 -22.13 -18.10 -44.92
CA LEU A 16 -22.40 -17.33 -43.71
C LEU A 16 -22.00 -15.87 -43.97
N THR A 17 -22.97 -14.96 -43.86
CA THR A 17 -22.72 -13.52 -44.01
C THR A 17 -22.61 -12.88 -42.63
N PRO A 18 -21.49 -12.20 -42.30
CA PRO A 18 -21.37 -11.43 -41.07
C PRO A 18 -22.40 -10.29 -41.04
N VAL A 19 -23.11 -10.14 -39.92
CA VAL A 19 -24.07 -9.05 -39.69
C VAL A 19 -23.80 -8.42 -38.33
N ASP A 20 -24.10 -7.13 -38.20
CA ASP A 20 -23.95 -6.44 -36.91
C ASP A 20 -24.90 -7.05 -35.87
N GLY A 21 -24.37 -7.31 -34.68
CA GLY A 21 -25.14 -7.87 -33.57
C GLY A 21 -26.26 -6.92 -33.13
N LYS A 22 -27.44 -7.48 -32.86
CA LYS A 22 -28.61 -6.72 -32.40
C LYS A 22 -28.51 -6.31 -30.92
N TYR A 23 -27.73 -7.05 -30.13
CA TYR A 23 -27.61 -6.86 -28.69
C TYR A 23 -26.21 -6.38 -28.32
N GLN A 24 -26.15 -5.42 -27.39
CA GLN A 24 -24.88 -5.04 -26.79
C GLN A 24 -24.45 -6.11 -25.80
N ARG A 25 -23.20 -6.58 -25.93
CA ARG A 25 -22.55 -7.46 -24.97
C ARG A 25 -21.60 -6.62 -24.11
N THR A 26 -21.63 -6.85 -22.80
CA THR A 26 -20.65 -6.27 -21.87
C THR A 26 -19.58 -7.30 -21.58
N PHE A 27 -18.31 -6.95 -21.78
CA PHE A 27 -17.20 -7.79 -21.33
C PHE A 27 -17.21 -7.86 -19.80
N LYS A 28 -17.27 -9.07 -19.24
CA LYS A 28 -17.34 -9.31 -17.80
C LYS A 28 -16.15 -10.14 -17.38
N GLN A 29 -15.19 -9.51 -16.69
CA GLN A 29 -14.09 -10.16 -16.00
C GLN A 29 -13.89 -9.51 -14.65
N GLN A 30 -13.37 -10.28 -13.69
CA GLN A 30 -13.15 -9.81 -12.34
C GLN A 30 -11.81 -9.07 -12.27
N ASN A 31 -11.85 -7.82 -11.84
CA ASN A 31 -10.66 -7.10 -11.43
C ASN A 31 -10.18 -7.62 -10.08
N SER A 32 -8.87 -7.59 -9.84
CA SER A 32 -8.29 -7.97 -8.55
C SER A 32 -7.32 -6.91 -8.05
N GLY A 33 -7.04 -6.96 -6.76
CA GLY A 33 -6.03 -6.15 -6.09
C GLY A 33 -5.41 -6.95 -4.96
N ASP A 34 -4.10 -6.84 -4.80
CA ASP A 34 -3.33 -7.44 -3.72
C ASP A 34 -2.46 -6.36 -3.08
N ILE A 35 -2.43 -6.34 -1.74
CA ILE A 35 -1.63 -5.39 -0.96
C ILE A 35 -0.77 -6.21 0.00
N GLN A 36 0.54 -6.15 -0.21
CA GLN A 36 1.50 -6.80 0.67
C GLN A 36 2.19 -5.75 1.50
N ILE A 37 2.26 -5.97 2.81
CA ILE A 37 2.92 -5.07 3.76
C ILE A 37 4.17 -5.76 4.30
N LYS A 38 5.26 -5.00 4.42
CA LYS A 38 6.53 -5.46 4.97
C LYS A 38 7.09 -4.42 5.93
N ILE A 39 7.36 -4.85 7.16
CA ILE A 39 8.10 -4.05 8.14
C ILE A 39 9.59 -4.32 7.88
N ASN A 40 10.30 -3.40 7.24
CA ASN A 40 11.70 -3.62 6.88
C ASN A 40 12.63 -3.38 8.05
N SER A 41 12.33 -2.33 8.82
CA SER A 41 13.10 -1.96 9.99
C SER A 41 12.12 -1.47 11.06
N PRO A 42 11.69 -2.35 11.97
CA PRO A 42 10.85 -1.96 13.08
C PRO A 42 11.64 -1.04 14.02
N MET A 43 10.93 -0.23 14.80
CA MET A 43 11.54 0.78 15.67
C MET A 43 12.55 0.17 16.64
N GLU A 44 12.24 -0.99 17.23
CA GLU A 44 13.14 -1.73 18.11
C GLU A 44 14.51 -2.00 17.47
N ILE A 45 14.53 -2.46 16.22
CA ILE A 45 15.77 -2.75 15.49
C ILE A 45 16.55 -1.47 15.19
N GLU A 46 15.85 -0.36 14.89
CA GLU A 46 16.48 0.94 14.65
C GLU A 46 17.23 1.48 15.87
N TYR A 47 16.77 1.15 17.09
CA TYR A 47 17.38 1.58 18.36
C TYR A 47 18.32 0.53 18.98
N MET A 48 18.28 -0.72 18.52
CA MET A 48 18.95 -1.85 19.15
C MET A 48 20.47 -1.66 19.28
N GLN A 49 21.13 -1.06 18.28
CA GLN A 49 22.58 -0.83 18.33
C GLN A 49 22.96 0.05 19.54
N ALA A 50 22.30 1.20 19.67
CA ALA A 50 22.54 2.13 20.75
C ALA A 50 22.15 1.51 22.11
N ARG A 51 21.07 0.72 22.14
CA ARG A 51 20.63 0.01 23.35
C ARG A 51 21.66 -1.03 23.82
N GLU A 52 22.19 -1.84 22.91
CA GLU A 52 23.21 -2.85 23.23
C GLU A 52 24.55 -2.23 23.64
N ALA A 53 24.96 -1.13 22.99
CA ALA A 53 26.13 -0.37 23.41
C ALA A 53 25.99 0.11 24.88
N ALA A 54 24.81 0.62 25.26
CA ALA A 54 24.53 1.04 26.62
C ALA A 54 24.53 -0.11 27.62
N ARG A 55 23.92 -1.27 27.27
CA ARG A 55 23.94 -2.49 28.10
C ARG A 55 25.35 -2.98 28.39
N GLN A 56 26.28 -2.76 27.46
CA GLN A 56 27.69 -3.13 27.58
C GLN A 56 28.55 -2.05 28.23
N GLY A 57 27.98 -0.90 28.61
CA GLY A 57 28.71 0.23 29.20
C GLY A 57 29.65 0.94 28.22
N ILE A 58 29.38 0.86 26.91
CA ILE A 58 30.24 1.42 25.87
C ILE A 58 29.82 2.87 25.59
N ASN A 59 30.72 3.82 25.87
CA ASN A 59 30.47 5.27 25.68
C ASN A 59 31.03 5.82 24.36
N ARG A 60 30.84 5.08 23.25
CA ARG A 60 31.31 5.48 21.92
C ARG A 60 30.18 6.15 21.12
N LYS A 61 30.35 7.44 20.80
CA LYS A 61 29.31 8.26 20.15
C LYS A 61 28.78 7.68 18.84
N ASP A 62 29.63 7.03 18.04
CA ASP A 62 29.25 6.40 16.77
C ASP A 62 28.24 5.25 16.92
N LEU A 63 28.10 4.66 18.11
CA LEU A 63 27.13 3.61 18.38
C LEU A 63 25.74 4.13 18.74
N TYR A 64 25.62 5.42 19.10
CA TYR A 64 24.37 6.07 19.49
C TYR A 64 23.89 6.95 18.34
N ASP A 65 23.52 6.34 17.21
CA ASP A 65 23.14 7.06 15.99
C ASP A 65 21.76 7.72 16.08
N LYS A 66 20.81 7.13 16.82
CA LYS A 66 19.41 7.61 16.89
C LYS A 66 18.92 8.01 18.28
N ALA A 67 19.48 7.43 19.33
CA ALA A 67 19.05 7.73 20.70
C ALA A 67 20.21 7.55 21.68
N VAL A 68 20.19 8.33 22.76
CA VAL A 68 21.10 8.16 23.89
C VAL A 68 20.44 7.28 24.94
N PHE A 69 20.93 6.04 25.07
CA PHE A 69 20.49 5.13 26.12
C PHE A 69 21.45 5.21 27.33
N PRO A 70 20.94 5.21 28.56
CA PRO A 70 21.76 5.31 29.76
C PRO A 70 22.53 4.02 30.03
N THR A 71 23.76 4.15 30.52
CA THR A 71 24.61 3.02 30.98
C THR A 71 24.41 2.65 32.44
N ASP A 72 23.60 3.41 33.19
CA ASP A 72 23.32 3.16 34.61
C ASP A 72 22.76 1.75 34.84
N ILE A 73 23.33 1.03 35.82
CA ILE A 73 22.93 -0.35 36.14
C ILE A 73 21.44 -0.42 36.50
N ASP A 74 20.95 0.55 37.27
CA ASP A 74 19.55 0.58 37.73
C ASP A 74 18.54 0.77 36.60
N LEU A 75 18.97 1.35 35.47
CA LEU A 75 18.14 1.56 34.29
C LEU A 75 18.19 0.38 33.33
N GLN A 76 19.16 -0.54 33.45
CA GLN A 76 19.28 -1.69 32.54
C GLN A 76 18.12 -2.68 32.62
N ARG A 77 17.32 -2.65 33.70
CA ARG A 77 16.11 -3.46 33.86
C ARG A 77 14.97 -3.09 32.90
N PHE A 78 15.04 -1.92 32.28
CA PHE A 78 14.05 -1.48 31.30
C PHE A 78 14.51 -1.81 29.87
N ASP A 79 13.55 -2.08 28.99
CA ASP A 79 13.84 -2.47 27.61
C ASP A 79 14.43 -1.31 26.82
N TYR A 80 13.78 -0.14 26.85
CA TYR A 80 14.25 1.08 26.19
C TYR A 80 14.17 2.30 27.13
N PRO A 81 15.09 2.40 28.12
CA PRO A 81 15.15 3.53 29.04
C PRO A 81 15.82 4.74 28.40
N ILE A 82 15.35 5.96 28.67
CA ILE A 82 16.06 7.19 28.32
C ILE A 82 16.09 8.16 29.50
N LYS A 83 17.10 9.01 29.53
CA LYS A 83 17.09 10.26 30.31
C LYS A 83 16.59 11.38 29.40
N SER A 84 15.70 12.21 29.92
CA SER A 84 15.16 13.33 29.15
C SER A 84 16.21 14.42 28.88
N GLY A 85 16.05 15.21 27.82
CA GLY A 85 17.00 16.26 27.41
C GLY A 85 18.05 15.82 26.38
N TYR A 86 18.16 14.52 26.11
CA TYR A 86 18.98 14.00 25.02
C TYR A 86 18.16 13.82 23.73
N TYR A 87 18.86 13.61 22.61
CA TYR A 87 18.20 13.27 21.36
C TYR A 87 17.59 11.87 21.41
N PHE A 88 16.40 11.78 20.85
CA PHE A 88 15.68 10.55 20.58
C PHE A 88 14.99 10.73 19.24
N ASN A 89 15.63 10.25 18.18
CA ASN A 89 15.21 10.46 16.81
C ASN A 89 14.07 9.49 16.49
N PRO A 90 12.89 9.96 16.00
CA PRO A 90 11.88 9.10 15.40
C PRO A 90 12.52 8.22 14.33
N ALA A 91 12.15 6.94 14.27
CA ALA A 91 12.73 5.97 13.37
C ALA A 91 11.71 4.93 12.94
N GLY A 92 12.04 4.18 11.88
CA GLY A 92 11.23 3.09 11.33
C GLY A 92 11.17 3.11 9.81
N LYS A 93 11.12 1.93 9.20
CA LYS A 93 10.96 1.78 7.74
C LYS A 93 9.94 0.69 7.40
N TYR A 94 8.91 1.09 6.66
CA TYR A 94 7.79 0.25 6.25
C TYR A 94 7.68 0.27 4.73
N SER A 95 7.42 -0.88 4.10
CA SER A 95 7.14 -0.95 2.67
C SER A 95 5.80 -1.61 2.42
N PHE A 96 5.18 -1.23 1.32
CA PHE A 96 4.04 -1.95 0.77
C PHE A 96 4.15 -2.08 -0.73
N LYS A 97 3.61 -3.19 -1.22
CA LYS A 97 3.49 -3.50 -2.63
C LYS A 97 2.01 -3.63 -2.97
N VAL A 98 1.55 -2.77 -3.86
CA VAL A 98 0.18 -2.82 -4.39
C VAL A 98 0.27 -3.40 -5.78
N GLU A 99 -0.48 -4.47 -6.04
CA GLU A 99 -0.66 -5.05 -7.36
C GLU A 99 -2.13 -5.03 -7.72
N THR A 100 -2.47 -4.57 -8.93
CA THR A 100 -3.85 -4.60 -9.44
C THR A 100 -3.91 -5.26 -10.80
N VAL A 101 -5.03 -5.91 -11.09
CA VAL A 101 -5.35 -6.47 -12.40
C VAL A 101 -6.68 -5.89 -12.86
N THR A 102 -6.64 -5.20 -14.00
CA THR A 102 -7.82 -4.55 -14.59
C THR A 102 -7.98 -4.92 -16.05
N TYR A 103 -9.23 -5.10 -16.49
CA TYR A 103 -9.59 -5.32 -17.89
C TYR A 103 -10.21 -4.06 -18.50
N LYS A 104 -9.61 -3.49 -19.54
CA LYS A 104 -10.14 -2.29 -20.22
C LYS A 104 -9.74 -2.20 -21.71
N PRO A 105 -10.45 -1.40 -22.54
CA PRO A 105 -10.23 -1.38 -23.99
C PRO A 105 -8.96 -0.63 -24.46
N VAL A 106 -8.21 0.00 -23.54
CA VAL A 106 -7.02 0.79 -23.85
C VAL A 106 -5.83 0.37 -22.96
N PRO A 107 -4.58 0.42 -23.44
CA PRO A 107 -3.42 -0.16 -22.74
C PRO A 107 -2.75 0.79 -21.71
N TYR A 108 -3.38 1.93 -21.41
CA TYR A 108 -2.81 2.97 -20.54
C TYR A 108 -2.89 2.60 -19.06
N ASP A 109 -2.14 3.31 -18.20
CA ASP A 109 -2.21 3.18 -16.73
C ASP A 109 -3.66 3.31 -16.24
N THR A 110 -4.01 2.63 -15.14
CA THR A 110 -5.34 2.73 -14.55
C THR A 110 -5.38 3.79 -13.46
N GLN A 111 -6.49 4.53 -13.41
CA GLN A 111 -6.73 5.47 -12.32
C GLN A 111 -6.98 4.70 -11.03
N GLU A 112 -7.63 3.54 -11.15
CA GLU A 112 -7.87 2.59 -10.08
C GLU A 112 -6.60 2.20 -9.30
N HIS A 113 -5.54 1.80 -10.02
CA HIS A 113 -4.28 1.43 -9.38
C HIS A 113 -3.69 2.60 -8.61
N LYS A 114 -3.67 3.79 -9.23
CA LYS A 114 -3.16 5.02 -8.61
C LYS A 114 -3.96 5.39 -7.35
N ASP A 115 -5.28 5.26 -7.39
CA ASP A 115 -6.15 5.60 -6.27
C ASP A 115 -5.94 4.64 -5.10
N ILE A 116 -5.80 3.33 -5.36
CA ILE A 116 -5.49 2.34 -4.32
C ILE A 116 -4.12 2.62 -3.70
N VAL A 117 -3.08 2.85 -4.51
CA VAL A 117 -1.73 3.20 -4.01
C VAL A 117 -1.80 4.42 -3.10
N ASN A 118 -2.48 5.48 -3.53
CA ASN A 118 -2.65 6.69 -2.73
C ASN A 118 -3.44 6.41 -1.46
N ALA A 119 -4.51 5.62 -1.51
CA ALA A 119 -5.31 5.30 -0.34
C ALA A 119 -4.48 4.54 0.71
N VAL A 120 -3.64 3.59 0.28
CA VAL A 120 -2.68 2.88 1.14
C VAL A 120 -1.67 3.84 1.76
N ILE A 121 -1.00 4.69 0.97
CA ILE A 121 -0.08 5.73 1.47
C ILE A 121 -0.76 6.59 2.54
N ASN A 122 -1.97 7.05 2.27
CA ASN A 122 -2.68 8.01 3.11
C ASN A 122 -3.29 7.40 4.38
N SER A 123 -3.37 6.07 4.45
CA SER A 123 -3.81 5.35 5.66
C SER A 123 -2.70 5.25 6.72
N PHE A 124 -1.45 5.52 6.37
CA PHE A 124 -0.31 5.39 7.27
C PHE A 124 -0.30 6.47 8.37
N ASN A 125 -0.08 6.04 9.60
CA ASN A 125 0.05 6.88 10.77
C ASN A 125 1.28 6.49 11.58
N TYR A 126 2.01 7.51 12.06
CA TYR A 126 3.06 7.40 13.08
C TYR A 126 2.70 8.33 14.24
N GLU A 127 2.53 7.82 15.45
CA GLU A 127 2.13 8.60 16.62
C GLU A 127 3.04 8.32 17.81
N THR A 128 3.34 9.36 18.57
CA THR A 128 4.01 9.24 19.85
C THR A 128 3.52 10.30 20.82
N ASP A 129 3.51 9.96 22.11
CA ASP A 129 3.28 10.89 23.21
C ASP A 129 4.59 11.39 23.87
N LEU A 130 5.75 11.07 23.27
CA LEU A 130 7.03 11.66 23.65
C LEU A 130 7.00 13.20 23.54
N MET A 131 7.66 13.84 24.50
CA MET A 131 7.78 15.29 24.56
C MET A 131 9.15 15.75 24.07
N TYR A 132 9.14 16.66 23.12
CA TYR A 132 10.30 17.23 22.47
C TYR A 132 10.48 18.71 22.83
N ILE A 133 11.66 19.26 22.52
CA ILE A 133 11.97 20.68 22.64
C ILE A 133 12.10 21.32 21.26
N ASN A 134 11.36 22.40 21.01
CA ASN A 134 11.42 23.16 19.76
C ASN A 134 12.55 24.21 19.79
N ASP A 135 12.78 24.90 18.67
CA ASP A 135 13.80 25.96 18.56
C ASP A 135 13.54 27.16 19.47
N TYR A 136 12.30 27.36 19.91
CA TYR A 136 11.90 28.37 20.90
C TYR A 136 12.11 27.90 22.35
N ARG A 137 12.65 26.70 22.55
CA ARG A 137 12.86 26.04 23.85
C ARG A 137 11.57 25.69 24.58
N GLU A 138 10.49 25.49 23.84
CA GLU A 138 9.20 25.11 24.38
C GLU A 138 9.02 23.59 24.31
N ALA A 139 8.31 23.06 25.30
CA ALA A 139 7.82 21.69 25.30
C ALA A 139 6.73 21.50 24.22
N VAL A 140 6.95 20.56 23.32
CA VAL A 140 6.04 20.26 22.21
C VAL A 140 5.91 18.75 21.98
N ASN A 141 4.86 18.32 21.29
CA ASN A 141 4.81 16.96 20.73
C ASN A 141 5.62 16.86 19.43
N ILE A 142 5.68 15.68 18.81
CA ILE A 142 6.42 15.45 17.56
C ILE A 142 5.94 16.33 16.39
N LYS A 143 4.73 16.90 16.45
CA LYS A 143 4.18 17.85 15.46
C LYS A 143 4.57 19.30 15.72
N GLY A 144 5.34 19.57 16.78
CA GLY A 144 5.67 20.93 17.20
C GLY A 144 4.53 21.65 17.89
N GLU A 145 3.45 20.96 18.27
CA GLU A 145 2.34 21.58 18.97
C GLU A 145 2.68 21.74 20.46
N LEU A 146 2.46 22.95 20.99
CA LEU A 146 2.77 23.29 22.37
C LEU A 146 2.11 22.34 23.38
N LEU A 147 2.90 21.90 24.35
CA LEU A 147 2.47 21.18 25.54
C LEU A 147 2.59 22.15 26.72
N PRO A 148 1.55 22.94 27.05
CA PRO A 148 1.63 23.91 28.12
C PRO A 148 1.95 23.28 29.47
N GLU A 149 2.78 23.99 30.22
CA GLU A 149 3.09 23.68 31.61
C GLU A 149 1.84 23.88 32.49
N ARG A 150 1.63 22.97 33.43
CA ARG A 150 0.57 22.97 34.43
C ARG A 150 1.16 22.69 35.81
N GLY A 151 1.68 23.74 36.45
CA GLY A 151 2.37 23.59 37.74
C GLY A 151 3.74 22.95 37.53
N SER A 152 3.96 21.75 38.09
CA SER A 152 5.22 21.00 37.94
C SER A 152 5.15 19.91 36.87
N THR A 153 4.12 19.90 36.03
CA THR A 153 3.90 18.89 34.98
C THR A 153 3.55 19.56 33.66
N PHE A 154 3.57 18.80 32.57
CA PHE A 154 3.15 19.25 31.25
C PHE A 154 1.84 18.59 30.85
N SER A 155 1.04 19.27 30.02
CA SER A 155 -0.09 18.60 29.38
C SER A 155 0.40 17.45 28.49
N THR A 156 -0.26 16.30 28.54
CA THR A 156 0.01 15.19 27.64
C THR A 156 -0.88 15.28 26.41
N ARG A 157 -0.27 15.31 25.22
CA ARG A 157 -0.98 15.22 23.95
C ARG A 157 -0.07 14.53 22.92
N PRO A 158 -0.47 13.38 22.38
CA PRO A 158 0.30 12.74 21.34
C PRO A 158 0.36 13.62 20.09
N GLY A 159 1.46 13.52 19.36
CA GLY A 159 1.56 14.07 18.02
C GLY A 159 1.55 12.95 17.01
N ARG A 160 0.87 13.17 15.88
CA ARG A 160 0.67 12.16 14.84
C ARG A 160 1.11 12.70 13.49
N LEU A 161 2.02 11.98 12.85
CA LEU A 161 2.51 12.23 11.51
C LEU A 161 1.81 11.27 10.53
N THR A 162 1.54 11.75 9.33
CA THR A 162 1.00 10.95 8.23
C THR A 162 1.76 11.25 6.95
N ALA A 163 1.52 10.49 5.88
CA ALA A 163 2.09 10.80 4.57
C ALA A 163 1.67 12.18 4.02
N ARG A 164 0.48 12.67 4.38
CA ARG A 164 -0.01 14.00 3.96
C ARG A 164 0.41 15.13 4.89
N ASP A 165 0.65 14.79 6.15
CA ASP A 165 1.00 15.73 7.20
C ASP A 165 2.32 15.28 7.86
N ASN A 166 3.37 15.31 7.03
CA ASN A 166 4.67 14.70 7.26
C ASN A 166 5.69 15.61 7.97
N ILE A 167 5.33 16.89 8.16
CA ILE A 167 6.19 17.87 8.81
C ILE A 167 6.03 17.79 10.33
N GLY A 168 7.13 17.57 11.04
CA GLY A 168 7.17 17.52 12.49
C GLY A 168 7.72 18.79 13.13
N ILE A 169 8.27 18.59 14.32
CA ILE A 169 8.95 19.62 15.11
C ILE A 169 9.97 20.40 14.28
N ASN A 170 10.02 21.72 14.50
CA ASN A 170 10.91 22.65 13.81
C ASN A 170 10.77 22.66 12.28
N GLY A 171 9.63 22.21 11.74
CA GLY A 171 9.41 22.17 10.29
C GLY A 171 10.19 21.04 9.58
N ILE A 172 10.72 20.07 10.33
CA ILE A 172 11.48 18.95 9.78
C ILE A 172 10.53 17.98 9.09
N GLU A 173 10.85 17.54 7.86
CA GLU A 173 10.14 16.42 7.24
C GLU A 173 10.51 15.12 7.95
N LEU A 174 9.58 14.57 8.74
CA LEU A 174 9.79 13.35 9.52
C LEU A 174 9.17 12.10 8.88
N VAL A 175 8.35 12.24 7.84
CA VAL A 175 7.82 11.10 7.08
C VAL A 175 8.12 11.31 5.59
N THR A 176 8.97 10.46 5.04
CA THR A 176 9.28 10.44 3.61
C THR A 176 8.57 9.28 2.93
N VAL A 177 7.90 9.54 1.81
CA VAL A 177 7.29 8.52 0.96
C VAL A 177 8.11 8.37 -0.31
N LEU A 178 8.59 7.16 -0.59
CA LEU A 178 9.28 6.82 -1.83
C LEU A 178 8.40 5.91 -2.69
N ASP A 179 7.89 6.44 -3.79
CA ASP A 179 7.01 5.76 -4.74
C ASP A 179 7.51 5.92 -6.20
N ARG A 180 6.64 5.68 -7.18
CA ARG A 180 6.93 5.88 -8.62
C ARG A 180 7.43 7.28 -8.99
N ASN A 181 7.05 8.32 -8.23
CA ASN A 181 7.49 9.69 -8.49
C ASN A 181 8.90 9.93 -7.96
N SER A 182 9.33 9.15 -6.97
CA SER A 182 10.69 9.17 -6.43
C SER A 182 11.65 8.36 -7.28
N ASP A 183 11.19 7.23 -7.81
CA ASP A 183 11.98 6.33 -8.66
C ASP A 183 11.04 5.55 -9.58
N GLU A 184 11.19 5.72 -10.90
CA GLU A 184 10.35 5.05 -11.90
C GLU A 184 10.42 3.52 -11.81
N SER A 185 11.54 2.94 -11.33
CA SER A 185 11.70 1.49 -11.20
C SER A 185 10.77 0.87 -10.16
N ARG A 186 10.17 1.68 -9.28
CA ARG A 186 9.17 1.27 -8.29
C ARG A 186 7.79 1.01 -8.89
N TYR A 187 7.62 1.21 -10.19
CA TYR A 187 6.39 0.89 -10.92
C TYR A 187 6.68 -0.05 -12.08
N THR A 188 5.90 -1.12 -12.18
CA THR A 188 5.91 -2.01 -13.35
C THR A 188 4.50 -2.20 -13.90
N LYS A 189 4.42 -2.39 -15.21
CA LYS A 189 3.17 -2.63 -15.92
C LYS A 189 3.35 -3.73 -16.95
N LYS A 190 2.45 -4.72 -16.92
CA LYS A 190 2.31 -5.75 -17.94
C LYS A 190 0.97 -5.55 -18.66
N VAL A 191 1.02 -5.50 -19.99
CA VAL A 191 -0.17 -5.34 -20.85
C VAL A 191 -0.30 -6.57 -21.74
N GLU A 192 -1.42 -7.26 -21.64
CA GLU A 192 -1.74 -8.45 -22.43
C GLU A 192 -3.04 -8.20 -23.20
N GLU A 193 -2.99 -8.22 -24.53
CA GLU A 193 -4.21 -8.09 -25.34
C GLU A 193 -5.03 -9.38 -25.24
N ILE A 194 -6.31 -9.23 -24.88
CA ILE A 194 -7.28 -10.32 -24.91
C ILE A 194 -7.70 -10.49 -26.37
N TYR A 195 -6.97 -11.35 -27.07
CA TYR A 195 -7.06 -11.53 -28.51
C TYR A 195 -8.41 -12.12 -28.96
N HIS A 196 -8.87 -11.74 -30.15
CA HIS A 196 -10.05 -12.29 -30.81
C HIS A 196 -9.87 -12.38 -32.31
N GLU A 197 -10.64 -13.27 -32.93
CA GLU A 197 -10.75 -13.39 -34.38
C GLU A 197 -12.21 -13.38 -34.80
N HIS A 198 -12.50 -12.65 -35.87
CA HIS A 198 -13.83 -12.60 -36.48
C HIS A 198 -14.10 -13.81 -37.39
N ILE A 199 -13.09 -14.66 -37.63
CA ILE A 199 -13.19 -15.81 -38.52
C ILE A 199 -13.75 -17.01 -37.76
N SER A 200 -14.66 -17.74 -38.41
CA SER A 200 -15.24 -18.97 -37.86
C SER A 200 -14.18 -20.01 -37.54
N GLY A 201 -14.11 -20.43 -36.27
CA GLY A 201 -13.12 -21.42 -35.81
C GLY A 201 -11.71 -20.84 -35.62
N GLY A 202 -11.58 -19.51 -35.73
CA GLY A 202 -10.36 -18.78 -35.41
C GLY A 202 -10.03 -18.77 -33.92
N ASN A 203 -8.84 -18.27 -33.61
CA ASN A 203 -8.35 -18.16 -32.25
C ASN A 203 -8.99 -16.96 -31.55
N THR A 204 -9.82 -17.22 -30.55
CA THR A 204 -10.44 -16.17 -29.71
C THR A 204 -10.30 -16.56 -28.25
N HIS A 205 -9.86 -15.60 -27.43
CA HIS A 205 -9.66 -15.81 -26.00
C HIS A 205 -10.97 -16.23 -25.31
N GLU A 206 -10.87 -17.13 -24.33
CA GLU A 206 -12.02 -17.68 -23.59
C GLU A 206 -12.92 -16.59 -22.98
N TYR A 207 -12.34 -15.51 -22.46
CA TYR A 207 -13.08 -14.40 -21.87
C TYR A 207 -14.06 -13.72 -22.84
N TRP A 208 -13.72 -13.64 -24.13
CA TRP A 208 -14.67 -13.16 -25.13
C TRP A 208 -15.79 -14.17 -25.35
N LYS A 209 -15.45 -15.47 -25.40
CA LYS A 209 -16.43 -16.54 -25.62
C LYS A 209 -17.41 -16.69 -24.47
N MET A 210 -17.02 -16.39 -23.23
CA MET A 210 -17.91 -16.37 -22.07
C MET A 210 -19.07 -15.37 -22.19
N VAL A 211 -18.90 -14.29 -22.98
CA VAL A 211 -19.95 -13.27 -23.15
C VAL A 211 -20.66 -13.34 -24.50
N MET A 212 -20.10 -14.10 -25.45
CA MET A 212 -20.64 -14.25 -26.81
C MET A 212 -21.47 -15.52 -26.96
N GLU A 213 -22.51 -15.44 -27.77
CA GLU A 213 -23.39 -16.58 -28.06
C GLU A 213 -22.79 -17.54 -29.09
N GLY A 214 -23.11 -18.83 -28.96
CA GLY A 214 -22.64 -19.90 -29.85
C GLY A 214 -21.33 -20.55 -29.39
N TYR A 215 -20.97 -20.37 -28.11
CA TYR A 215 -19.78 -20.93 -27.48
C TYR A 215 -20.15 -21.80 -26.27
N GLU A 216 -19.26 -22.74 -25.94
CA GLU A 216 -19.42 -23.60 -24.77
C GLU A 216 -19.22 -22.79 -23.48
N GLU A 217 -18.26 -21.87 -23.51
CA GLU A 217 -17.88 -21.01 -22.39
C GLU A 217 -19.03 -20.10 -21.92
N SER A 218 -20.00 -19.79 -22.80
CA SER A 218 -21.22 -19.05 -22.46
C SER A 218 -22.44 -19.94 -22.23
N ASN A 219 -22.29 -21.27 -22.28
CA ASN A 219 -23.37 -22.27 -22.22
C ASN A 219 -24.42 -22.12 -23.34
N THR A 220 -24.02 -21.65 -24.51
CA THR A 220 -24.92 -21.40 -25.66
C THR A 220 -24.50 -22.16 -26.93
N LEU A 221 -23.79 -23.28 -26.77
CA LEU A 221 -23.30 -24.09 -27.87
C LEU A 221 -24.41 -24.57 -28.82
N SER A 222 -25.62 -24.78 -28.30
CA SER A 222 -26.81 -25.16 -29.08
C SER A 222 -27.19 -24.11 -30.14
N SER A 223 -26.91 -22.82 -29.91
CA SER A 223 -27.12 -21.75 -30.90
C SER A 223 -26.32 -22.01 -32.18
N ARG A 224 -25.08 -22.48 -32.02
CA ARG A 224 -24.20 -22.84 -33.13
C ARG A 224 -24.63 -24.16 -33.78
N ASP A 225 -24.87 -25.18 -32.96
CA ASP A 225 -25.06 -26.54 -33.48
C ASP A 225 -26.41 -26.69 -34.20
N ASN A 226 -27.48 -26.13 -33.60
CA ASN A 226 -28.86 -26.25 -34.09
C ASN A 226 -29.23 -25.16 -35.10
N TYR A 227 -28.75 -23.92 -34.91
CA TYR A 227 -29.18 -22.76 -35.71
C TYR A 227 -28.08 -22.14 -36.59
N LYS A 228 -26.86 -22.70 -36.56
CA LYS A 228 -25.68 -22.16 -37.27
C LYS A 228 -25.40 -20.69 -36.92
N TYR A 229 -25.79 -20.27 -35.72
CA TYR A 229 -25.61 -18.92 -35.21
C TYR A 229 -24.47 -18.86 -34.19
N ARG A 230 -23.57 -17.89 -34.35
CA ARG A 230 -22.49 -17.62 -33.40
C ARG A 230 -22.08 -16.16 -33.51
N GLU A 231 -21.84 -15.52 -32.38
CA GLU A 231 -21.34 -14.16 -32.30
C GLU A 231 -19.82 -14.10 -32.47
N TYR A 232 -19.29 -12.95 -32.87
CA TYR A 232 -17.86 -12.68 -32.91
C TYR A 232 -17.62 -11.22 -32.58
N VAL A 233 -16.41 -10.90 -32.12
CA VAL A 233 -16.02 -9.53 -31.82
C VAL A 233 -15.68 -8.82 -33.13
N LYS A 234 -16.29 -7.65 -33.35
CA LYS A 234 -16.06 -6.88 -34.59
C LYS A 234 -14.59 -6.40 -34.64
N PRO A 235 -13.93 -6.46 -35.82
CA PRO A 235 -12.58 -5.91 -35.97
C PRO A 235 -12.49 -4.46 -35.47
N GLY A 236 -11.38 -4.14 -34.79
CA GLY A 236 -11.13 -2.81 -34.20
C GLY A 236 -11.56 -2.66 -32.74
N GLN A 237 -12.36 -3.59 -32.20
CA GLN A 237 -12.59 -3.65 -30.75
C GLN A 237 -11.39 -4.30 -30.06
N LYS A 238 -10.99 -3.76 -28.91
CA LYS A 238 -9.84 -4.26 -28.14
C LYS A 238 -10.20 -4.39 -26.68
N MET A 239 -9.47 -5.27 -26.00
CA MET A 239 -9.51 -5.44 -24.55
C MET A 239 -8.13 -5.86 -24.09
N TYR A 240 -7.67 -5.28 -22.99
CA TYR A 240 -6.37 -5.55 -22.41
C TYR A 240 -6.53 -6.00 -20.98
N LYS A 241 -5.81 -7.05 -20.58
CA LYS A 241 -5.50 -7.33 -19.18
C LYS A 241 -4.27 -6.50 -18.82
N ILE A 242 -4.41 -5.65 -17.83
CA ILE A 242 -3.37 -4.75 -17.38
C ILE A 242 -3.06 -5.12 -15.94
N THR A 243 -1.82 -5.55 -15.71
CA THR A 243 -1.29 -5.80 -14.36
C THR A 243 -0.34 -4.67 -14.03
N GLU A 244 -0.66 -3.91 -12.98
CA GLU A 244 0.16 -2.80 -12.48
C GLU A 244 0.65 -3.12 -11.08
N THR A 245 1.91 -2.83 -10.81
CA THR A 245 2.54 -3.05 -9.51
C THR A 245 3.27 -1.79 -9.09
N THR A 246 3.02 -1.31 -7.88
CA THR A 246 3.77 -0.20 -7.28
C THR A 246 4.34 -0.62 -5.92
N GLU A 247 5.62 -0.36 -5.74
CA GLU A 247 6.31 -0.51 -4.46
C GLU A 247 6.50 0.87 -3.81
N VAL A 248 6.15 0.97 -2.54
CA VAL A 248 6.28 2.20 -1.77
C VAL A 248 7.05 1.92 -0.50
N ASP A 249 7.99 2.81 -0.16
CA ASP A 249 8.63 2.85 1.16
C ASP A 249 8.14 4.09 1.91
N ILE A 250 7.76 3.91 3.17
CA ILE A 250 7.57 5.00 4.14
C ILE A 250 8.74 4.93 5.13
N ILE A 251 9.49 6.02 5.20
CA ILE A 251 10.69 6.13 6.04
C ILE A 251 10.47 7.25 7.05
N ILE A 252 10.61 6.93 8.33
CA ILE A 252 10.54 7.90 9.42
C ILE A 252 11.93 8.51 9.60
N ASN A 253 12.00 9.85 9.58
CA ASN A 253 13.21 10.66 9.73
C ASN A 253 14.37 10.16 8.85
N LYS A 254 14.14 10.14 7.53
CA LYS A 254 15.07 9.56 6.54
C LYS A 254 16.51 10.08 6.66
N ASP A 255 16.67 11.36 6.99
CA ASP A 255 17.97 12.02 7.09
C ASP A 255 18.59 11.90 8.50
N ASN A 256 17.93 11.18 9.41
CA ASN A 256 18.31 10.98 10.80
C ASN A 256 18.65 12.31 11.51
N ILE A 257 17.78 13.31 11.33
CA ILE A 257 17.95 14.62 11.95
C ILE A 257 17.70 14.48 13.45
N ASN A 258 18.60 15.06 14.26
CA ASN A 258 18.51 14.98 15.70
C ASN A 258 17.29 15.75 16.23
N THR A 259 16.41 15.04 16.93
CA THR A 259 15.27 15.62 17.65
C THR A 259 15.45 15.39 19.15
N PHE A 260 15.42 16.46 19.93
CA PHE A 260 15.72 16.41 21.36
C PHE A 260 14.45 16.29 22.19
N THR A 261 14.48 15.39 23.16
CA THR A 261 13.44 15.34 24.19
C THR A 261 13.56 16.57 25.09
N HIS A 262 12.45 17.02 25.66
CA HIS A 262 12.48 18.16 26.58
C HIS A 262 13.14 17.78 27.91
N ALA A 263 14.07 18.58 28.43
CA ALA A 263 14.85 18.23 29.63
C ALA A 263 14.04 18.06 30.93
N HIS A 264 12.82 18.60 30.97
CA HIS A 264 11.87 18.42 32.08
C HIS A 264 10.75 17.44 31.75
N MET A 265 10.98 16.52 30.80
CA MET A 265 10.03 15.48 30.50
C MET A 265 9.82 14.56 31.71
N PRO A 266 8.57 14.42 32.19
CA PRO A 266 8.30 13.62 33.38
C PRO A 266 8.77 12.17 33.23
N ASP A 267 9.21 11.59 34.34
CA ASP A 267 9.40 10.16 34.43
C ASP A 267 8.10 9.41 34.12
N GLY A 268 8.18 8.36 33.31
CA GLY A 268 7.00 7.63 32.91
C GLY A 268 7.25 6.66 31.77
N GLU A 269 6.18 6.02 31.33
CA GLU A 269 6.17 5.21 30.13
C GLU A 269 5.46 6.00 29.02
N TYR A 270 6.08 6.00 27.86
CA TYR A 270 5.64 6.70 26.66
C TYR A 270 5.58 5.69 25.52
N TYR A 271 4.67 5.89 24.57
CA TYR A 271 4.53 4.98 23.44
C TYR A 271 4.96 5.62 22.12
N ILE A 272 5.30 4.74 21.19
CA ILE A 272 5.40 5.04 19.78
C ILE A 272 4.59 3.97 19.06
N ARG A 273 3.70 4.38 18.15
CA ARG A 273 2.79 3.51 17.41
C ARG A 273 2.83 3.82 15.94
N VAL A 274 2.79 2.77 15.14
CA VAL A 274 2.67 2.84 13.69
C VAL A 274 1.58 1.92 13.23
N TRP A 275 0.61 2.46 12.49
CA TRP A 275 -0.52 1.67 12.00
C TRP A 275 -1.03 2.20 10.67
N MET A 276 -1.86 1.39 10.03
CA MET A 276 -2.69 1.79 8.91
C MET A 276 -4.13 1.91 9.36
N ASP A 277 -4.78 3.03 9.04
CA ASP A 277 -6.21 3.21 9.21
C ASP A 277 -7.00 2.36 8.21
N ASN A 278 -8.30 2.21 8.49
CA ASN A 278 -9.23 1.61 7.54
C ASN A 278 -9.26 2.42 6.23
N ILE A 279 -9.25 1.73 5.10
CA ILE A 279 -9.40 2.34 3.78
C ILE A 279 -10.82 2.09 3.29
N ASP A 280 -11.62 3.14 3.19
CA ASP A 280 -12.95 3.05 2.60
C ASP A 280 -12.85 3.10 1.07
N LEU A 281 -13.01 1.93 0.43
CA LEU A 281 -13.10 1.83 -1.02
C LEU A 281 -14.51 2.12 -1.54
N GLY A 282 -15.54 2.07 -0.68
CA GLY A 282 -16.95 2.27 -1.03
C GLY A 282 -17.26 3.66 -1.55
N SER A 283 -16.47 4.65 -1.15
CA SER A 283 -16.53 6.03 -1.66
C SER A 283 -15.85 6.23 -3.02
N SER A 284 -15.17 5.22 -3.57
CA SER A 284 -14.50 5.31 -4.88
C SER A 284 -15.50 5.26 -6.05
N SER A 285 -15.19 5.93 -7.16
CA SER A 285 -16.01 5.89 -8.39
C SER A 285 -15.78 4.65 -9.26
N HIS A 286 -14.94 3.72 -8.80
CA HIS A 286 -14.42 2.62 -9.61
C HIS A 286 -15.03 1.26 -9.21
N ALA A 287 -14.68 0.20 -9.95
CA ALA A 287 -15.18 -1.16 -9.75
C ALA A 287 -14.96 -1.70 -8.31
N TYR A 288 -13.98 -1.13 -7.59
CA TYR A 288 -13.61 -1.50 -6.22
C TYR A 288 -14.56 -0.94 -5.14
N SER A 289 -15.50 -0.06 -5.48
CA SER A 289 -16.54 0.43 -4.55
C SER A 289 -17.39 -0.69 -3.95
N SER A 290 -17.53 -1.81 -4.66
CA SER A 290 -18.25 -2.98 -4.18
C SER A 290 -17.52 -3.79 -3.09
N LEU A 291 -16.23 -3.51 -2.85
CA LEU A 291 -15.41 -4.21 -1.85
C LEU A 291 -15.56 -3.65 -0.42
N GLY A 292 -16.20 -2.49 -0.25
CA GLY A 292 -16.41 -1.89 1.07
C GLY A 292 -15.14 -1.33 1.68
N THR A 293 -14.77 -1.79 2.88
CA THR A 293 -13.64 -1.25 3.65
C THR A 293 -12.52 -2.27 3.75
N LEU A 294 -11.29 -1.87 3.41
CA LEU A 294 -10.10 -2.63 3.78
C LEU A 294 -9.75 -2.28 5.23
N SER A 295 -9.72 -3.30 6.09
CA SER A 295 -9.38 -3.10 7.51
C SER A 295 -7.92 -2.67 7.65
N GLY A 296 -7.71 -1.68 8.51
CA GLY A 296 -6.40 -1.25 8.96
C GLY A 296 -5.69 -2.31 9.82
N VAL A 297 -4.42 -2.05 10.12
CA VAL A 297 -3.56 -2.97 10.88
C VAL A 297 -2.51 -2.21 11.68
N MET A 298 -2.23 -2.66 12.91
CA MET A 298 -1.09 -2.19 13.68
C MET A 298 0.19 -2.77 13.07
N LEU A 299 1.12 -1.90 12.69
CA LEU A 299 2.39 -2.29 12.07
C LEU A 299 3.49 -2.44 13.11
N ASP A 300 3.54 -1.54 14.09
CA ASP A 300 4.62 -1.47 15.06
C ASP A 300 4.15 -0.73 16.32
N GLU A 301 4.61 -1.16 17.48
CA GLU A 301 4.35 -0.51 18.76
C GLU A 301 5.54 -0.77 19.68
N MET A 302 6.03 0.29 20.32
CA MET A 302 7.04 0.16 21.37
C MET A 302 6.80 1.16 22.50
N TYR A 303 7.35 0.84 23.66
CA TYR A 303 7.28 1.69 24.86
C TYR A 303 8.67 2.15 25.27
N ILE A 304 8.78 3.43 25.59
CA ILE A 304 9.99 4.11 26.05
C ILE A 304 9.80 4.47 27.52
N THR A 305 10.76 4.08 28.35
CA THR A 305 10.74 4.43 29.77
C THR A 305 11.61 5.66 30.00
N VAL A 306 11.02 6.77 30.43
CA VAL A 306 11.78 7.94 30.86
C VAL A 306 12.05 7.85 32.36
N LYS A 307 13.33 7.92 32.73
CA LYS A 307 13.79 7.95 34.12
C LYS A 307 14.97 8.88 34.27
N GLY A 308 14.74 10.01 34.92
CA GLY A 308 15.72 11.07 35.09
C GLY A 308 15.86 11.97 33.85
N SER A 309 16.87 12.83 33.92
CA SER A 309 17.15 13.88 32.94
C SER A 309 18.64 14.04 32.72
N MET A 310 19.00 14.80 31.70
CA MET A 310 20.37 15.23 31.42
C MET A 310 21.01 16.04 32.56
N TYR A 311 20.24 16.49 33.56
CA TYR A 311 20.77 17.15 34.75
C TYR A 311 21.27 16.16 35.82
N ASP A 312 20.97 14.87 35.65
CA ASP A 312 21.40 13.79 36.55
C ASP A 312 22.71 13.12 36.08
N ASP A 313 23.26 13.53 34.92
CA ASP A 313 24.52 13.07 34.30
C ASP A 313 25.66 14.08 34.53
#